data_AF-A1VPJ8-F1
#
_entry.id   AF-A1VPJ8-F1
#
_cell.length_a   1.000
_cell.length_b   1.000
_cell.length_c   1.000
_cell.angle_alpha   90.00
_cell.angle_beta   90.00
_cell.angle_gamma   90.00
#
_symmetry.space_group_name_H-M   'P 1'
#
loop_
_entity.id
_entity.type
_entity.pdbx_description
1 polymer ?
#
loop_
_entity_poly.entity_id
_entity_poly.type
_entity_poly.pdbx_seq_one_letter_code
_entity_poly.pdbx_strand_id
1 'polypeptide(L)'
;MEALSPTRADARTPAEIDSLMEKAFFVGRVPRSEQYRQGVHAILDRRLCGASIPPMPYNAGTCEADAYFSGQDEGHFIARRVLGLEA
;
A
#
# COMPACT_ATOMS: atom_id res chain seq x y z
N MET A 1 -13.77 -22.90 9.10
CA MET A 1 -13.58 -21.49 9.52
C MET A 1 -13.41 -20.67 8.25
N GLU A 2 -14.53 -20.24 7.67
CA GLU A 2 -14.55 -19.40 6.48
C GLU A 2 -14.12 -18.00 6.92
N ALA A 3 -12.95 -17.52 6.52
CA ALA A 3 -12.53 -16.16 6.82
C ALA A 3 -13.48 -15.21 6.07
N LEU A 4 -14.16 -14.32 6.79
CA LEU A 4 -14.96 -13.25 6.20
C LEU A 4 -14.09 -12.50 5.19
N SER A 5 -14.38 -12.71 3.91
CA SER A 5 -13.89 -11.84 2.85
C SER A 5 -14.60 -10.50 3.03
N PRO A 6 -13.89 -9.37 3.16
CA PRO A 6 -14.55 -8.08 3.33
C PRO A 6 -15.48 -7.84 2.14
N THR A 7 -16.75 -7.64 2.43
CA THR A 7 -17.78 -7.34 1.44
C THR A 7 -17.43 -6.01 0.75
N ARG A 8 -17.72 -5.87 -0.54
CA ARG A 8 -17.44 -4.68 -1.38
C ARG A 8 -17.88 -3.32 -0.79
N ALA A 9 -18.72 -3.31 0.26
CA ALA A 9 -19.16 -2.12 0.97
C ALA A 9 -18.08 -1.48 1.86
N ASP A 10 -17.07 -2.24 2.29
CA ASP A 10 -15.94 -1.73 3.10
C ASP A 10 -14.75 -1.26 2.24
N ALA A 11 -14.91 -1.32 0.91
CA ALA A 11 -13.87 -0.89 -0.01
C ALA A 11 -13.66 0.61 0.12
N ARG A 12 -12.44 1.02 0.44
CA ARG A 12 -12.07 2.45 0.50
C ARG A 12 -12.03 3.05 -0.89
N THR A 13 -12.23 4.36 -0.93
CA THR A 13 -12.12 5.16 -2.15
C THR A 13 -10.67 5.57 -2.41
N PRO A 14 -10.29 5.88 -3.67
CA PRO A 14 -8.96 6.38 -3.99
C PRO A 14 -8.55 7.61 -3.16
N ALA A 15 -9.48 8.53 -2.90
CA ALA A 15 -9.22 9.71 -2.07
C ALA A 15 -8.85 9.37 -0.61
N GLU A 16 -9.38 8.27 -0.07
CA GLU A 16 -8.97 7.80 1.26
C GLU A 16 -7.57 7.18 1.24
N ILE A 17 -7.16 6.55 0.13
CA ILE A 17 -5.79 6.06 -0.06
C ILE A 17 -4.81 7.22 -0.11
N ASP A 18 -5.14 8.28 -0.86
CA ASP A 18 -4.35 9.50 -0.90
C ASP A 18 -4.17 10.10 0.51
N SER A 19 -5.25 10.17 1.30
CA SER A 19 -5.16 10.64 2.68
C SER A 19 -4.30 9.73 3.58
N LEU A 20 -4.34 8.41 3.38
CA LEU A 20 -3.45 7.47 4.07
C LEU A 20 -2.00 7.67 3.67
N MET A 21 -1.73 7.93 2.39
CA MET A 21 -0.39 8.22 1.86
C MET A 21 0.15 9.53 2.43
N GLU A 22 -0.64 10.59 2.45
CA GLU A 22 -0.26 11.87 3.06
C GLU A 22 0.06 11.71 4.55
N LYS A 23 -0.73 10.92 5.28
CA LYS A 23 -0.45 10.62 6.70
C LYS A 23 0.81 9.77 6.89
N ALA A 24 1.07 8.81 6.01
CA ALA A 24 2.24 7.92 6.07
C ALA A 24 3.55 8.62 5.67
N PHE A 25 3.47 9.65 4.83
CA PHE A 25 4.60 10.36 4.23
C PHE A 25 4.55 11.88 4.45
N PHE A 26 4.04 12.31 5.61
CA PHE A 26 4.01 13.72 5.97
C PHE A 26 5.43 14.32 6.08
N VAL A 27 5.54 15.64 5.91
CA VAL A 27 6.80 16.40 5.81
C VAL A 27 7.74 16.23 7.03
N GLY A 28 7.26 15.76 8.17
CA GLY A 28 8.07 15.50 9.36
C GLY A 28 8.75 14.12 9.41
N ARG A 29 8.52 13.24 8.42
CA ARG A 29 9.23 11.96 8.26
C ARG A 29 10.41 12.13 7.30
N VAL A 30 11.44 11.28 7.44
CA VAL A 30 12.49 11.15 6.43
C VAL A 30 11.86 10.90 5.05
N PRO A 31 12.15 11.75 4.03
CA PRO A 31 11.62 11.58 2.69
C PRO A 31 11.94 10.19 2.14
N ARG A 32 10.96 9.55 1.50
CA ARG A 32 11.13 8.27 0.82
C ARG A 32 11.12 8.46 -0.69
N SER A 33 11.84 7.58 -1.39
CA SER A 33 11.88 7.59 -2.86
C SER A 33 10.48 7.46 -3.45
N GLU A 34 10.33 7.91 -4.69
CA GLU A 34 9.07 7.77 -5.43
C GLU A 34 8.69 6.29 -5.61
N GLN A 35 9.66 5.44 -5.95
CA GLN A 35 9.51 4.00 -6.11
C GLN A 35 8.92 3.34 -4.86
N TYR A 36 9.42 3.72 -3.69
CA TYR A 36 8.92 3.21 -2.41
C TYR A 36 7.47 3.63 -2.16
N ARG A 37 7.15 4.90 -2.40
CA ARG A 37 5.78 5.43 -2.23
C ARG A 37 4.80 4.73 -3.19
N GLN A 38 5.21 4.46 -4.43
CA GLN A 38 4.40 3.71 -5.39
C GLN A 38 4.17 2.25 -4.95
N GLY A 39 5.17 1.62 -4.34
CA GLY A 39 5.02 0.28 -3.74
C GLY A 39 3.97 0.25 -2.63
N VAL A 40 4.00 1.24 -1.73
CA VAL A 40 2.97 1.39 -0.68
C VAL A 40 1.59 1.57 -1.30
N HIS A 41 1.47 2.52 -2.24
CA HIS A 41 0.19 2.84 -2.89
C HIS A 41 -0.43 1.62 -3.56
N ALA A 42 0.37 0.85 -4.32
CA ALA A 42 -0.11 -0.35 -5.03
C ALA A 42 -0.71 -1.40 -4.07
N ILE A 43 -0.15 -1.55 -2.87
CA ILE A 43 -0.70 -2.46 -1.86
C ILE A 43 -1.96 -1.90 -1.22
N LEU A 44 -2.00 -0.60 -0.90
CA LEU A 44 -3.18 0.03 -0.31
C LEU A 44 -4.37 -0.04 -1.27
N ASP A 45 -4.18 0.27 -2.55
CA ASP A 45 -5.20 0.12 -3.59
C ASP A 45 -5.72 -1.32 -3.67
N ARG A 46 -4.84 -2.31 -3.69
CA ARG A 46 -5.28 -3.71 -3.74
C ARG A 46 -6.05 -4.10 -2.48
N ARG A 47 -5.50 -3.79 -1.31
CA ARG A 47 -6.00 -4.32 -0.03
C ARG A 47 -7.25 -3.61 0.44
N LEU A 48 -7.39 -2.33 0.12
CA LEU A 48 -8.48 -1.49 0.62
C LEU A 48 -9.51 -1.18 -0.46
N CYS A 49 -9.14 -1.10 -1.74
CA CYS A 49 -10.08 -0.83 -2.84
C CYS A 49 -10.46 -2.09 -3.63
N GLY A 50 -9.78 -3.22 -3.38
CA GLY A 50 -9.95 -4.45 -4.17
C GLY A 50 -9.40 -4.35 -5.60
N ALA A 51 -8.52 -3.37 -5.87
CA ALA A 51 -7.91 -3.19 -7.18
C ALA A 51 -6.91 -4.32 -7.50
N SER A 52 -6.67 -4.57 -8.79
CA SER A 52 -5.57 -5.44 -9.20
C SER A 52 -4.24 -4.71 -9.01
N ILE A 53 -3.20 -5.40 -8.53
CA ILE A 53 -1.84 -4.81 -8.53
C ILE A 53 -1.38 -4.71 -9.99
N PRO A 54 -1.04 -3.51 -10.50
CA PRO A 54 -0.45 -3.38 -11.82
C PRO A 54 0.92 -4.07 -11.85
N PRO A 55 1.39 -4.51 -13.04
CA PRO A 55 2.75 -5.03 -13.18
C PRO A 55 3.78 -4.07 -12.58
N MET A 56 4.77 -4.63 -11.89
CA MET A 56 5.86 -3.86 -11.29
C MET A 56 6.58 -3.07 -12.39
N PRO A 57 6.69 -1.73 -12.29
CA PRO A 57 7.12 -0.88 -13.41
C PRO A 57 8.65 -0.79 -13.57
N TYR A 58 9.41 -1.46 -12.71
CA TYR A 58 10.87 -1.42 -12.66
C TYR A 58 11.48 -2.73 -13.16
N ASN A 59 12.74 -2.67 -13.60
CA ASN A 59 13.46 -3.89 -13.97
C ASN A 59 13.88 -4.66 -12.72
N ALA A 60 13.70 -5.97 -12.71
CA ALA A 60 14.16 -6.80 -11.61
C ALA A 60 15.68 -6.68 -11.42
N GLY A 61 16.13 -6.63 -10.15
CA GLY A 61 17.55 -6.49 -9.79
C GLY A 61 18.09 -5.06 -9.80
N THR A 62 17.24 -4.05 -9.95
CA THR A 62 17.63 -2.64 -9.78
C THR A 62 17.22 -2.09 -8.42
N CYS A 63 17.91 -1.03 -7.98
CA CYS A 63 17.60 -0.36 -6.71
C CYS A 63 16.16 0.18 -6.67
N GLU A 64 15.59 0.54 -7.82
CA GLU A 64 14.20 0.97 -7.95
C GLU A 64 13.22 -0.17 -7.64
N ALA A 65 13.48 -1.36 -8.16
CA ALA A 65 12.67 -2.54 -7.87
C ALA A 65 12.76 -2.91 -6.38
N ASP A 66 13.95 -2.87 -5.78
CA ASP A 66 14.14 -3.14 -4.36
C ASP A 66 13.39 -2.11 -3.48
N ALA A 67 13.45 -0.83 -3.85
CA ALA A 67 12.70 0.22 -3.17
C ALA A 67 11.18 0.02 -3.30
N TYR A 68 10.71 -0.39 -4.47
CA TYR A 68 9.30 -0.67 -4.73
C TYR A 68 8.79 -1.85 -3.88
N PHE A 69 9.52 -2.97 -3.82
CA PHE A 69 9.15 -4.11 -2.98
C PHE A 69 9.20 -3.77 -1.49
N SER A 70 10.22 -3.02 -1.06
CA SER A 70 10.28 -2.51 0.33
C SER A 70 9.07 -1.61 0.66
N GLY A 71 8.60 -0.84 -0.32
CA GLY A 71 7.36 -0.08 -0.21
C GLY A 71 6.13 -0.98 -0.06
N GLN A 72 6.05 -2.09 -0.79
CA GLN A 72 4.92 -3.02 -0.65
C GLN A 72 4.83 -3.60 0.78
N ASP A 73 5.95 -3.90 1.42
CA ASP A 73 5.97 -4.40 2.80
C ASP A 73 5.37 -3.39 3.78
N GLU A 74 5.74 -2.11 3.66
CA GLU A 74 5.14 -1.02 4.44
C GLU A 74 3.65 -0.85 4.13
N GLY A 75 3.25 -0.94 2.86
CA GLY A 75 1.84 -0.89 2.47
C GLY A 75 1.02 -2.03 3.09
N HIS A 76 1.62 -3.22 3.20
CA HIS A 76 1.01 -4.36 3.87
C HIS A 76 0.85 -4.12 5.38
N PHE A 77 1.85 -3.54 6.03
CA PHE A 77 1.79 -3.15 7.43
C PHE A 77 0.69 -2.10 7.68
N ILE A 78 0.63 -1.04 6.87
CA ILE A 78 -0.41 -0.01 6.97
C ILE A 78 -1.80 -0.61 6.75
N ALA A 79 -1.98 -1.43 5.71
CA ALA A 79 -3.27 -2.05 5.42
C ALA A 79 -3.78 -2.92 6.57
N ARG A 80 -2.90 -3.70 7.22
CA ARG A 80 -3.25 -4.51 8.40
C ARG A 80 -3.74 -3.65 9.56
N ARG A 81 -3.01 -2.58 9.88
CA ARG A 81 -3.38 -1.63 10.92
C ARG A 81 -4.73 -0.95 10.65
N VAL A 82 -4.97 -0.55 9.40
CA VAL A 82 -6.24 0.07 8.99
C VAL A 82 -7.41 -0.91 9.08
N LEU A 83 -7.19 -2.19 8.80
CA LEU A 83 -8.21 -3.24 8.85
C LEU A 83 -8.40 -3.83 10.26
N GLY A 84 -7.67 -3.35 11.27
CA GLY A 84 -7.72 -3.92 12.64
C GLY A 84 -7.22 -5.36 12.71
N LEU A 85 -6.42 -5.80 11.73
CA LEU A 85 -5.77 -7.08 11.73
C LEU A 85 -4.43 -6.91 12.44
N GLU A 86 -4.44 -7.07 13.77
CA GLU A 86 -3.23 -6.97 14.61
C GLU A 86 -2.15 -7.94 14.12
N ALA A 87 -0.89 -7.53 14.27
CA ALA A 87 0.31 -8.29 13.94
C ALA A 87 0.71 -9.25 15.08
#